data_AF-A0A241W3D6-F1
#
_entry.id   AF-A0A241W3D6-F1
#
_cell.length_a   1.000
_cell.length_b   1.000
_cell.length_c   1.000
_cell.angle_alpha   90.00
_cell.angle_beta   90.00
_cell.angle_gamma   90.00
#
_symmetry.space_group_name_H-M   'P 1'
#
loop_
_entity.id
_entity.type
_entity.pdbx_description
1 polymer ?
#
loop_
_entity_poly.entity_id
_entity_poly.type
_entity_poly.pdbx_seq_one_letter_code
_entity_poly.pdbx_strand_id
1 'polypeptide(L)'
;MPQICISFPPPSYDELVSQLYGAIPDLPTLEQISALIGIPCPIYLDISQYTNEISQIIQYWQSMLSVKTLLAMIQPMVNLLGLNLAALLPKIPYLNLNIMDLIALDANAVRAMIADALKNYGQEFKNALAAFLPLPIYIDLNIPSFEVNAILKAIYSMAVSSLIEICTNLIGSVLNKLKINALLSLPALPTLDQLQQMVMQIVQDKIAEKTGELAAQFDDEIQAFQQAVSMLDFSIDDVFALIQFPQLPVIKFPKPLFPDFSCLSFELREAIQIFMQGVMAAVIEKIVSFVKSVLSVLGVQFPSICISI
;
A
#
# COMPACT_ATOMS: atom_id res chain seq x y z
N MET A 1 -16.37 -23.28 7.82
CA MET A 1 -15.54 -22.29 8.53
C MET A 1 -16.11 -20.92 8.22
N PRO A 2 -16.23 -20.01 9.20
CA PRO A 2 -16.55 -18.62 8.91
C PRO A 2 -15.54 -18.04 7.90
N GLN A 3 -15.99 -17.10 7.08
CA GLN A 3 -15.15 -16.43 6.09
C GLN A 3 -15.34 -14.92 6.20
N ILE A 4 -14.25 -14.16 6.16
CA ILE A 4 -14.29 -12.71 5.97
C ILE A 4 -13.87 -12.42 4.54
N CYS A 5 -14.68 -11.65 3.82
CA CYS A 5 -14.42 -11.25 2.45
C CYS A 5 -14.30 -9.73 2.36
N ILE A 6 -13.30 -9.25 1.61
CA ILE A 6 -13.19 -7.84 1.24
C ILE A 6 -13.44 -7.67 -0.26
N SER A 7 -14.06 -6.55 -0.63
CA SER A 7 -14.37 -6.14 -2.01
C SER A 7 -14.32 -4.62 -2.09
N PHE A 8 -14.33 -4.02 -3.29
CA PHE A 8 -14.35 -2.55 -3.40
C PHE A 8 -15.74 -1.94 -3.14
N PRO A 9 -15.84 -0.85 -2.34
CA PRO A 9 -14.73 -0.20 -1.62
C PRO A 9 -14.21 -1.06 -0.45
N PRO A 10 -12.87 -1.21 -0.29
CA PRO A 10 -12.32 -2.04 0.77
C PRO A 10 -12.65 -1.43 2.13
N PRO A 11 -12.86 -2.25 3.18
CA PRO A 11 -12.85 -1.76 4.54
C PRO A 11 -11.51 -1.07 4.85
N SER A 12 -11.57 -0.06 5.71
CA SER A 12 -10.37 0.64 6.18
C SER A 12 -9.44 -0.28 6.96
N TYR A 13 -8.17 0.10 7.08
CA TYR A 13 -7.19 -0.67 7.85
C TYR A 13 -7.62 -0.86 9.31
N ASP A 14 -8.13 0.20 9.95
CA ASP A 14 -8.64 0.16 11.34
C ASP A 14 -9.85 -0.80 11.51
N GLU A 15 -10.77 -0.82 10.53
CA GLU A 15 -11.89 -1.77 10.53
C GLU A 15 -11.42 -3.22 10.39
N LEU A 16 -10.44 -3.50 9.51
CA LEU A 16 -9.90 -4.84 9.32
C LEU A 16 -9.10 -5.32 10.54
N VAL A 17 -8.34 -4.42 11.17
CA VAL A 17 -7.66 -4.69 12.45
C VAL A 17 -8.70 -5.08 13.49
N SER A 18 -9.74 -4.28 13.67
CA SER A 18 -10.80 -4.55 14.65
C SER A 18 -11.51 -5.89 14.40
N GLN A 19 -11.71 -6.28 13.14
CA GLN A 19 -12.33 -7.56 12.76
C GLN A 19 -11.42 -8.77 12.99
N LEU A 20 -10.13 -8.67 12.67
CA LEU A 20 -9.19 -9.80 12.72
C LEU A 20 -8.56 -10.00 14.09
N TYR A 21 -8.32 -8.93 14.87
CA TYR A 21 -7.81 -9.07 16.24
C TYR A 21 -8.82 -9.77 17.15
N GLY A 22 -10.12 -9.66 16.87
CA GLY A 22 -11.19 -10.38 17.58
C GLY A 22 -11.39 -11.83 17.14
N ALA A 23 -10.79 -12.25 16.01
CA ALA A 23 -10.97 -13.55 15.39
C ALA A 23 -9.60 -14.16 15.09
N ILE A 24 -8.93 -14.68 16.13
CA ILE A 24 -7.58 -15.23 16.05
C ILE A 24 -7.58 -16.41 15.05
N PRO A 25 -7.04 -16.29 13.82
CA PRO A 25 -6.92 -17.44 12.94
C PRO A 25 -5.77 -18.32 13.44
N ASP A 26 -5.91 -19.64 13.35
CA ASP A 26 -4.80 -20.53 13.66
C ASP A 26 -3.66 -20.43 12.62
N LEU A 27 -2.45 -20.87 12.96
CA LEU A 27 -1.28 -20.80 12.07
C LEU A 27 -1.51 -21.48 10.69
N PRO A 28 -2.18 -22.66 10.60
CA PRO A 28 -2.55 -23.24 9.31
C PRO A 28 -3.46 -22.34 8.47
N THR A 29 -4.36 -21.59 9.11
CA THR A 29 -5.20 -20.60 8.44
C THR A 29 -4.37 -19.42 7.95
N LEU A 30 -3.39 -18.95 8.73
CA LEU A 30 -2.43 -17.93 8.30
C LEU A 30 -1.58 -18.37 7.11
N GLU A 31 -1.12 -19.63 7.06
CA GLU A 31 -0.39 -20.18 5.90
C GLU A 31 -1.24 -20.18 4.63
N GLN A 32 -2.51 -20.57 4.73
CA GLN A 32 -3.45 -20.53 3.60
C GLN A 32 -3.74 -19.10 3.15
N ILE A 33 -3.89 -18.17 4.10
CA ILE A 33 -4.07 -16.74 3.85
C ILE A 33 -2.86 -16.17 3.11
N SER A 34 -1.66 -16.44 3.63
CA SER A 34 -0.39 -16.04 3.05
C SER A 34 -0.24 -16.54 1.62
N ALA A 35 -0.56 -17.82 1.35
CA ALA A 35 -0.57 -18.35 -0.01
C ALA A 35 -1.59 -17.64 -0.93
N LEU A 36 -2.78 -17.30 -0.43
CA LEU A 36 -3.84 -16.66 -1.20
C LEU A 36 -3.51 -15.20 -1.60
N ILE A 37 -2.80 -14.47 -0.73
CA ILE A 37 -2.47 -13.06 -0.92
C ILE A 37 -1.00 -12.83 -1.29
N GLY A 38 -0.25 -13.91 -1.55
CA GLY A 38 1.11 -13.86 -2.10
C GLY A 38 2.19 -13.47 -1.09
N ILE A 39 2.00 -13.80 0.19
CA ILE A 39 2.96 -13.52 1.28
C ILE A 39 3.68 -14.81 1.68
N PRO A 40 4.99 -14.77 1.97
CA PRO A 40 5.65 -15.86 2.68
C PRO A 40 5.02 -16.10 4.06
N CYS A 41 4.92 -17.35 4.51
CA CYS A 41 4.56 -17.70 5.88
C CYS A 41 5.65 -18.57 6.51
N PRO A 42 6.20 -18.24 7.69
CA PRO A 42 5.99 -16.96 8.41
C PRO A 42 6.57 -15.79 7.62
N ILE A 43 5.96 -14.61 7.80
CA ILE A 43 6.32 -13.38 7.08
C ILE A 43 7.76 -12.97 7.43
N TYR A 44 8.09 -13.07 8.70
CA TYR A 44 9.43 -12.90 9.22
C TYR A 44 9.96 -14.26 9.70
N LEU A 45 11.03 -14.76 9.08
CA LEU A 45 11.64 -16.03 9.47
C LEU A 45 12.28 -15.98 10.87
N ASP A 46 12.74 -14.79 11.26
CA ASP A 46 13.60 -14.61 12.43
C ASP A 46 12.83 -14.21 13.69
N ILE A 47 11.60 -13.72 13.53
CA ILE A 47 10.77 -13.17 14.61
C ILE A 47 9.31 -13.53 14.32
N SER A 48 8.65 -14.32 15.17
CA SER A 48 7.19 -14.44 15.10
C SER A 48 6.55 -13.50 16.11
N GLN A 49 5.86 -12.49 15.60
CA GLN A 49 5.02 -11.60 16.39
C GLN A 49 3.67 -11.50 15.72
N TYR A 50 2.74 -12.27 16.26
CA TYR A 50 1.42 -12.50 15.71
C TYR A 50 0.65 -11.23 15.33
N THR A 51 0.70 -10.20 16.18
CA THR A 51 0.03 -8.91 15.96
C THR A 51 0.64 -8.12 14.81
N ASN A 52 1.97 -8.17 14.65
CA ASN A 52 2.65 -7.63 13.48
C ASN A 52 2.30 -8.41 12.22
N GLU A 53 2.28 -9.75 12.28
CA GLU A 53 1.92 -10.60 11.15
C GLU A 53 0.49 -10.33 10.64
N ILE A 54 -0.49 -10.11 11.54
CA ILE A 54 -1.84 -9.68 11.17
C ILE A 54 -1.81 -8.36 10.40
N SER A 55 -1.07 -7.36 10.91
CA SER A 55 -0.95 -6.07 10.23
C SER A 55 -0.41 -6.22 8.80
N GLN A 56 0.59 -7.09 8.62
CA GLN A 56 1.14 -7.39 7.30
C GLN A 56 0.09 -8.04 6.40
N ILE A 57 -0.62 -9.05 6.91
CA ILE A 57 -1.68 -9.75 6.18
C ILE A 57 -2.74 -8.78 5.69
N ILE A 58 -3.20 -7.85 6.53
CA ILE A 58 -4.19 -6.83 6.15
C ILE A 58 -3.69 -5.98 4.99
N GLN A 59 -2.47 -5.46 5.08
CA GLN A 59 -1.87 -4.61 4.04
C GLN A 59 -1.74 -5.37 2.71
N TYR A 60 -1.28 -6.62 2.73
CA TYR A 60 -1.18 -7.44 1.52
C TYR A 60 -2.55 -7.81 0.96
N TRP A 61 -3.53 -8.07 1.82
CA TRP A 61 -4.89 -8.38 1.41
C TRP A 61 -5.53 -7.22 0.65
N GLN A 62 -5.40 -5.99 1.18
CA GLN A 62 -5.84 -4.77 0.51
C GLN A 62 -5.05 -4.49 -0.79
N SER A 63 -3.75 -4.82 -0.83
CA SER A 63 -2.91 -4.64 -2.02
C SER A 63 -3.34 -5.57 -3.14
N MET A 64 -3.54 -6.85 -2.82
CA MET A 64 -3.99 -7.86 -3.76
C MET A 64 -5.39 -7.56 -4.28
N LEU A 65 -6.30 -7.09 -3.42
CA LEU A 65 -7.63 -6.65 -3.86
C LEU A 65 -7.50 -5.50 -4.86
N SER A 66 -6.65 -4.51 -4.59
CA SER A 66 -6.40 -3.35 -5.47
C SER A 66 -5.88 -3.79 -6.84
N VAL A 67 -4.86 -4.65 -6.87
CA VAL A 67 -4.29 -5.21 -8.11
C VAL A 67 -5.36 -5.96 -8.91
N LYS A 68 -6.07 -6.91 -8.28
CA LYS A 68 -7.09 -7.71 -8.97
C LYS A 68 -8.24 -6.86 -9.50
N THR A 69 -8.65 -5.84 -8.75
CA THR A 69 -9.72 -4.91 -9.15
C THR A 69 -9.31 -4.09 -10.37
N LEU A 70 -8.09 -3.54 -10.37
CA LEU A 70 -7.58 -2.79 -11.52
C LEU A 70 -7.43 -3.69 -12.75
N LEU A 71 -6.87 -4.89 -12.60
CA LEU A 71 -6.75 -5.84 -13.72
C LEU A 71 -8.12 -6.26 -14.27
N ALA A 72 -9.13 -6.46 -13.41
CA ALA A 72 -10.50 -6.77 -13.83
C ALA A 72 -11.14 -5.64 -14.66
N MET A 73 -10.80 -4.38 -14.40
CA MET A 73 -11.22 -3.25 -15.24
C MET A 73 -10.40 -3.15 -16.52
N ILE A 74 -9.08 -3.32 -16.43
CA ILE A 74 -8.14 -3.15 -17.54
C ILE A 74 -8.38 -4.19 -18.64
N GLN A 75 -8.57 -5.47 -18.27
CA GLN A 75 -8.62 -6.56 -19.25
C GLN A 75 -9.75 -6.39 -20.29
N PRO A 76 -11.01 -6.07 -19.91
CA PRO A 76 -12.06 -5.80 -20.89
C PRO A 76 -11.77 -4.58 -21.77
N MET A 77 -11.17 -3.51 -21.22
CA MET A 77 -10.80 -2.32 -21.98
C MET A 77 -9.71 -2.62 -23.02
N VAL A 78 -8.69 -3.38 -22.62
CA VAL A 78 -7.63 -3.87 -23.50
C VAL A 78 -8.21 -4.72 -24.64
N ASN A 79 -9.11 -5.65 -24.32
CA ASN A 79 -9.78 -6.49 -25.31
C ASN A 79 -10.59 -5.66 -26.31
N LEU A 80 -11.37 -4.69 -25.82
CA LEU A 80 -12.16 -3.79 -26.66
C LEU A 80 -11.27 -2.97 -27.61
N LEU A 81 -10.09 -2.54 -27.14
CA LEU A 81 -9.14 -1.75 -27.92
C LEU A 81 -8.26 -2.61 -28.85
N GLY A 82 -8.24 -3.94 -28.69
CA GLY A 82 -7.38 -4.84 -29.45
C GLY A 82 -5.90 -4.75 -29.05
N LEU A 83 -5.63 -4.42 -27.79
CA LEU A 83 -4.27 -4.29 -27.24
C LEU A 83 -3.82 -5.59 -26.57
N ASN A 84 -2.52 -5.71 -26.27
CA ASN A 84 -1.96 -6.81 -25.49
C ASN A 84 -1.69 -6.36 -24.05
N LEU A 85 -2.38 -6.96 -23.07
CA LEU A 85 -2.24 -6.61 -21.66
C LEU A 85 -0.79 -6.75 -21.17
N ALA A 86 -0.12 -7.86 -21.48
CA ALA A 86 1.23 -8.12 -20.98
C ALA A 86 2.25 -7.08 -21.44
N ALA A 87 2.02 -6.45 -22.59
CA ALA A 87 2.86 -5.39 -23.13
C ALA A 87 2.63 -4.02 -22.48
N LEU A 88 1.51 -3.83 -21.77
CA LEU A 88 1.17 -2.58 -21.07
C LEU A 88 1.69 -2.57 -19.63
N LEU A 89 1.90 -3.74 -19.03
CA LEU A 89 2.27 -3.82 -17.62
C LEU A 89 3.75 -3.47 -17.43
N PRO A 90 4.09 -2.58 -16.49
CA PRO A 90 5.47 -2.23 -16.21
C PRO A 90 6.23 -3.43 -15.66
N LYS A 91 7.53 -3.50 -15.97
CA LYS A 91 8.45 -4.45 -15.38
C LYS A 91 8.99 -3.90 -14.06
N ILE A 92 9.07 -4.78 -13.07
CA ILE A 92 9.68 -4.51 -11.78
C ILE A 92 11.20 -4.41 -11.99
N PRO A 93 11.83 -3.29 -11.60
CA PRO A 93 13.27 -3.10 -11.71
C PRO A 93 14.04 -4.27 -11.10
N TYR A 94 15.12 -4.71 -11.76
CA TYR A 94 16.02 -5.79 -11.34
C TYR A 94 15.41 -7.21 -11.20
N LEU A 95 14.08 -7.35 -11.19
CA LEU A 95 13.41 -8.66 -11.18
C LEU A 95 12.95 -9.10 -12.58
N ASN A 96 12.75 -8.15 -13.51
CA ASN A 96 12.29 -8.39 -14.88
C ASN A 96 10.93 -9.12 -15.00
N LEU A 97 10.12 -9.05 -13.93
CA LEU A 97 8.76 -9.56 -13.84
C LEU A 97 7.77 -8.39 -13.90
N ASN A 98 6.58 -8.58 -14.44
CA ASN A 98 5.47 -7.66 -14.20
C ASN A 98 4.62 -8.14 -13.00
N ILE A 99 3.61 -7.36 -12.61
CA ILE A 99 2.75 -7.71 -11.47
C ILE A 99 1.95 -9.01 -11.69
N MET A 100 1.55 -9.33 -12.93
CA MET A 100 0.88 -10.61 -13.21
C MET A 100 1.82 -11.79 -13.03
N ASP A 101 3.08 -11.64 -13.46
CA ASP A 101 4.12 -12.65 -13.24
C ASP A 101 4.34 -12.84 -11.72
N LEU A 102 4.45 -11.75 -10.96
CA LEU A 102 4.67 -11.76 -9.52
C LEU A 102 3.57 -12.50 -8.75
N ILE A 103 2.28 -12.20 -9.02
CA ILE A 103 1.16 -12.84 -8.31
C ILE A 103 0.92 -14.29 -8.73
N ALA A 104 1.52 -14.75 -9.83
CA ALA A 104 1.45 -16.13 -10.29
C ALA A 104 2.54 -17.01 -9.65
N LEU A 105 3.57 -16.41 -9.05
CA LEU A 105 4.65 -17.12 -8.39
C LEU A 105 4.28 -17.51 -6.96
N ASP A 106 4.97 -18.54 -6.46
CA ASP A 106 4.96 -18.88 -5.05
C ASP A 106 5.56 -17.73 -4.21
N ALA A 107 4.95 -17.44 -3.07
CA ALA A 107 5.34 -16.29 -2.25
C ALA A 107 6.74 -16.43 -1.65
N ASN A 108 7.21 -17.64 -1.34
CA ASN A 108 8.58 -17.87 -0.89
C ASN A 108 9.57 -17.67 -2.05
N ALA A 109 9.19 -18.06 -3.27
CA ALA A 109 9.99 -17.79 -4.47
C ALA A 109 10.13 -16.27 -4.71
N VAL A 110 9.04 -15.51 -4.59
CA VAL A 110 9.07 -14.04 -4.68
C VAL A 110 10.01 -13.45 -3.61
N ARG A 111 9.89 -13.91 -2.36
CA ARG A 111 10.78 -13.46 -1.27
C ARG A 111 12.25 -13.75 -1.59
N ALA A 112 12.56 -14.95 -2.05
CA ALA A 112 13.92 -15.34 -2.40
C ALA A 112 14.47 -14.47 -3.54
N MET A 113 13.68 -14.20 -4.58
CA MET A 113 14.08 -13.33 -5.68
C MET A 113 14.41 -11.91 -5.22
N ILE A 114 13.60 -11.34 -4.31
CA ILE A 114 13.86 -10.00 -3.75
C ILE A 114 15.13 -10.02 -2.89
N ALA A 115 15.31 -11.04 -2.05
CA ALA A 115 16.51 -11.18 -1.24
C ALA A 115 17.78 -11.31 -2.10
N ASP A 116 17.72 -12.08 -3.18
CA ASP A 116 18.81 -12.25 -4.13
C ASP A 116 19.10 -10.95 -4.89
N ALA A 117 18.07 -10.23 -5.36
CA ALA A 117 18.24 -8.94 -6.01
C ALA A 117 18.86 -7.90 -5.05
N LEU A 118 18.41 -7.87 -3.79
CA LEU A 118 18.98 -7.00 -2.76
C LEU A 118 20.45 -7.33 -2.51
N LYS A 119 20.81 -8.61 -2.45
CA LYS A 119 22.19 -9.06 -2.28
C LYS A 119 23.07 -8.71 -3.48
N ASN A 120 22.55 -8.83 -4.70
CA ASN A 120 23.32 -8.66 -5.93
C ASN A 120 23.46 -7.18 -6.36
N TYR A 121 22.44 -6.36 -6.11
CA TYR A 121 22.38 -4.97 -6.60
C TYR A 121 22.37 -3.92 -5.48
N GLY A 122 22.11 -4.31 -4.23
CA GLY A 122 22.21 -3.44 -3.05
C GLY A 122 21.42 -2.13 -3.19
N GLN A 123 22.12 -1.01 -3.08
CA GLN A 123 21.53 0.32 -3.08
C GLN A 123 20.89 0.70 -4.43
N GLU A 124 21.37 0.17 -5.56
CA GLU A 124 20.77 0.47 -6.86
C GLU A 124 19.34 -0.05 -6.95
N PHE A 125 19.11 -1.26 -6.41
CA PHE A 125 17.76 -1.83 -6.35
C PHE A 125 16.85 -1.02 -5.41
N LYS A 126 17.37 -0.61 -4.23
CA LYS A 126 16.65 0.28 -3.31
C LYS A 126 16.28 1.61 -3.97
N ASN A 127 17.22 2.24 -4.69
CA ASN A 127 17.03 3.52 -5.36
C ASN A 127 15.99 3.44 -6.48
N ALA A 128 15.93 2.34 -7.23
CA ALA A 128 14.93 2.17 -8.27
C ALA A 128 13.49 2.07 -7.74
N LEU A 129 13.32 1.84 -6.43
CA LEU A 129 12.03 1.80 -5.75
C LEU A 129 11.80 3.02 -4.85
N ALA A 130 12.70 4.02 -4.83
CA ALA A 130 12.69 5.13 -3.87
C ALA A 130 11.40 5.96 -3.90
N ALA A 131 10.67 6.00 -5.03
CA ALA A 131 9.37 6.66 -5.12
C ALA A 131 8.28 6.02 -4.24
N PHE A 132 8.48 4.76 -3.81
CA PHE A 132 7.54 3.97 -3.03
C PHE A 132 8.16 3.33 -1.77
N LEU A 133 9.49 3.41 -1.63
CA LEU A 133 10.28 2.85 -0.55
C LEU A 133 11.04 3.98 0.15
N PRO A 134 10.69 4.32 1.41
CA PRO A 134 11.44 5.29 2.19
C PRO A 134 12.89 4.84 2.35
N LEU A 135 13.84 5.76 2.15
CA LEU A 135 15.28 5.49 2.30
C LEU A 135 15.90 6.41 3.35
N PRO A 136 16.75 5.89 4.27
CA PRO A 136 17.01 4.46 4.48
C PRO A 136 15.74 3.71 4.94
N ILE A 137 15.65 2.41 4.59
CA ILE A 137 14.44 1.59 4.85
C ILE A 137 14.11 1.61 6.35
N TYR A 138 15.12 1.39 7.19
CA TYR A 138 15.04 1.63 8.62
C TYR A 138 16.33 2.34 9.05
N ILE A 139 16.24 3.33 9.93
CA ILE A 139 17.41 4.11 10.37
C ILE A 139 18.23 3.30 11.39
N ASP A 140 17.54 2.67 12.34
CA ASP A 140 18.17 2.00 13.49
C ASP A 140 18.03 0.47 13.46
N LEU A 141 17.49 -0.10 12.37
CA LEU A 141 17.28 -1.54 12.23
C LEU A 141 18.00 -2.11 11.01
N ASN A 142 18.68 -3.23 11.20
CA ASN A 142 19.22 -4.04 10.12
C ASN A 142 18.71 -5.47 10.25
N ILE A 143 17.49 -5.70 9.76
CA ILE A 143 16.83 -7.00 9.79
C ILE A 143 16.48 -7.36 8.33
N PRO A 144 17.23 -8.28 7.68
CA PRO A 144 17.04 -8.59 6.27
C PRO A 144 15.61 -9.00 5.91
N SER A 145 14.94 -9.77 6.77
CA SER A 145 13.55 -10.18 6.54
C SER A 145 12.58 -9.00 6.54
N PHE A 146 12.83 -7.96 7.35
CA PHE A 146 12.02 -6.73 7.35
C PHE A 146 12.29 -5.90 6.10
N GLU A 147 13.56 -5.77 5.68
CA GLU A 147 13.90 -5.04 4.45
C GLU A 147 13.25 -5.69 3.22
N VAL A 148 13.31 -7.02 3.10
CA VAL A 148 12.68 -7.74 1.99
C VAL A 148 11.16 -7.52 1.96
N ASN A 149 10.51 -7.56 3.13
CA ASN A 149 9.09 -7.29 3.25
C ASN A 149 8.72 -5.84 2.84
N ALA A 150 9.49 -4.86 3.31
CA ALA A 150 9.31 -3.45 2.92
C ALA A 150 9.48 -3.25 1.40
N ILE A 151 10.47 -3.90 0.78
CA ILE A 151 10.67 -3.87 -0.67
C ILE A 151 9.48 -4.51 -1.40
N LEU A 152 8.98 -5.65 -0.94
CA LEU A 152 7.81 -6.29 -1.54
C LEU A 152 6.58 -5.38 -1.50
N LYS A 153 6.34 -4.67 -0.39
CA LYS A 153 5.26 -3.67 -0.32
C LYS A 153 5.46 -2.52 -1.28
N ALA A 154 6.68 -1.99 -1.38
CA ALA A 154 7.00 -0.94 -2.34
C ALA A 154 6.73 -1.39 -3.79
N ILE A 155 7.02 -2.65 -4.13
CA ILE A 155 6.69 -3.26 -5.42
C ILE A 155 5.18 -3.29 -5.65
N TYR A 156 4.38 -3.68 -4.65
CA TYR A 156 2.92 -3.64 -4.76
C TYR A 156 2.40 -2.21 -4.93
N SER A 157 2.90 -1.24 -4.15
CA SER A 157 2.54 0.18 -4.28
C SER A 157 2.88 0.74 -5.65
N MET A 158 4.06 0.43 -6.18
CA MET A 158 4.47 0.77 -7.54
C MET A 158 3.50 0.17 -8.57
N ALA A 159 3.21 -1.13 -8.46
CA ALA A 159 2.32 -1.81 -9.39
C ALA A 159 0.90 -1.23 -9.36
N VAL A 160 0.35 -0.96 -8.18
CA VAL A 160 -0.98 -0.34 -8.03
C VAL A 160 -1.00 1.05 -8.65
N SER A 161 0.00 1.89 -8.37
CA SER A 161 0.12 3.23 -8.95
C SER A 161 0.16 3.19 -10.49
N SER A 162 1.01 2.32 -11.07
CA SER A 162 1.06 2.16 -12.53
C SER A 162 -0.23 1.59 -13.13
N LEU A 163 -0.89 0.66 -12.44
CA LEU A 163 -2.17 0.12 -12.88
C LEU A 163 -3.29 1.19 -12.85
N ILE A 164 -3.27 2.11 -11.89
CA ILE A 164 -4.19 3.27 -11.86
C ILE A 164 -3.97 4.13 -13.10
N GLU A 165 -2.72 4.43 -13.45
CA GLU A 165 -2.37 5.22 -14.64
C GLU A 165 -2.83 4.51 -15.93
N ILE A 166 -2.49 3.23 -16.08
CA ILE A 166 -2.91 2.41 -17.23
C ILE A 166 -4.45 2.40 -17.34
N CYS A 167 -5.15 2.16 -16.23
CA CYS A 167 -6.61 2.13 -16.22
C CYS A 167 -7.20 3.47 -16.64
N THR A 168 -6.66 4.58 -16.14
CA THR A 168 -7.12 5.95 -16.46
C THR A 168 -6.93 6.28 -17.95
N ASN A 169 -5.76 5.94 -18.51
CA ASN A 169 -5.46 6.15 -19.92
C ASN A 169 -6.34 5.27 -20.84
N LEU A 170 -6.60 4.03 -20.44
CA LEU A 170 -7.50 3.12 -21.16
C LEU A 170 -8.95 3.62 -21.12
N ILE A 171 -9.42 4.14 -19.98
CA ILE A 171 -10.77 4.74 -19.88
C ILE A 171 -10.93 5.86 -20.91
N GLY A 172 -9.97 6.78 -21.01
CA GLY A 172 -10.01 7.84 -22.03
C GLY A 172 -10.09 7.28 -23.46
N SER A 173 -9.30 6.25 -23.75
CA SER A 173 -9.30 5.57 -25.06
C SER A 173 -10.61 4.86 -25.37
N VAL A 174 -11.22 4.21 -24.37
CA VAL A 174 -12.52 3.53 -24.50
C VAL A 174 -13.65 4.53 -24.70
N LEU A 175 -13.70 5.62 -23.92
CA LEU A 175 -14.70 6.68 -24.08
C LEU A 175 -14.68 7.24 -25.50
N ASN A 176 -13.49 7.50 -26.04
CA ASN A 176 -13.31 7.95 -27.42
C ASN A 176 -13.81 6.90 -28.43
N LYS A 177 -13.44 5.63 -28.26
CA LYS A 177 -13.86 4.53 -29.15
C LYS A 177 -15.38 4.34 -29.16
N LEU A 178 -16.01 4.47 -28.00
CA LEU A 178 -17.46 4.34 -27.82
C LEU A 178 -18.22 5.64 -28.09
N LYS A 179 -17.53 6.75 -28.37
CA LYS A 179 -18.10 8.10 -28.55
C LYS A 179 -18.95 8.55 -27.35
N ILE A 180 -18.52 8.20 -26.14
CA ILE A 180 -19.18 8.61 -24.89
C ILE A 180 -18.56 9.91 -24.42
N ASN A 181 -19.38 10.96 -24.27
CA ASN A 181 -18.94 12.25 -23.73
C ASN A 181 -19.06 12.26 -22.20
N ALA A 182 -18.06 11.70 -21.53
CA ALA A 182 -17.92 11.71 -20.07
C ALA A 182 -16.46 11.99 -19.69
N LEU A 183 -16.23 12.49 -18.49
CA LEU A 183 -14.89 12.77 -17.98
C LEU A 183 -14.70 12.10 -16.63
N LEU A 184 -13.64 11.30 -16.51
CA LEU A 184 -13.17 10.80 -15.24
C LEU A 184 -12.29 11.88 -14.59
N SER A 185 -12.71 12.38 -13.43
CA SER A 185 -11.91 13.28 -12.59
C SER A 185 -11.39 12.51 -11.39
N LEU A 186 -10.07 12.52 -11.21
CA LEU A 186 -9.39 11.87 -10.09
C LEU A 186 -8.61 12.92 -9.29
N PRO A 187 -8.55 12.78 -7.95
CA PRO A 187 -7.60 13.55 -7.17
C PRO A 187 -6.17 13.14 -7.53
N ALA A 188 -5.23 14.07 -7.37
CA ALA A 188 -3.82 13.75 -7.50
C ALA A 188 -3.40 12.80 -6.37
N LEU A 189 -2.72 11.71 -6.72
CA LEU A 189 -2.06 10.87 -5.73
C LEU A 189 -0.85 11.63 -5.18
N PRO A 190 -0.68 11.70 -3.85
CA PRO A 190 0.52 12.25 -3.26
C PRO A 190 1.72 11.37 -3.56
N THR A 191 2.91 11.97 -3.66
CA THR A 191 4.17 11.23 -3.67
C THR A 191 4.62 10.89 -2.25
N LEU A 192 5.52 9.91 -2.12
CA LEU A 192 6.14 9.60 -0.83
C LEU A 192 6.85 10.82 -0.24
N ASP A 193 7.64 11.54 -1.05
CA ASP A 193 8.33 12.76 -0.64
C ASP A 193 7.35 13.84 -0.13
N GLN A 194 6.21 14.02 -0.81
CA GLN A 194 5.18 14.97 -0.37
C GLN A 194 4.60 14.58 0.99
N LEU A 195 4.34 13.28 1.20
CA LEU A 195 3.85 12.78 2.48
C LEU A 195 4.88 13.00 3.60
N GLN A 196 6.16 12.67 3.37
CA GLN A 196 7.25 12.87 4.34
C GLN A 196 7.40 14.36 4.69
N GLN A 197 7.37 15.25 3.68
CA GLN A 197 7.41 16.69 3.89
C GLN A 197 6.21 17.20 4.71
N MET A 198 5.01 16.70 4.42
CA MET A 198 3.82 17.08 5.20
C MET A 198 3.91 16.63 6.65
N VAL A 199 4.41 15.42 6.92
CA VAL A 199 4.67 14.94 8.29
C VAL A 199 5.60 15.90 9.02
N MET A 200 6.75 16.22 8.42
CA MET A 200 7.73 17.15 9.01
C MET A 200 7.13 18.53 9.26
N GLN A 201 6.39 19.07 8.30
CA GLN A 201 5.75 20.38 8.41
C GLN A 201 4.70 20.43 9.53
N ILE A 202 3.84 19.40 9.63
CA ILE A 202 2.82 19.32 10.68
C ILE A 202 3.47 19.34 12.06
N VAL A 203 4.53 18.55 12.26
CA VAL A 203 5.24 18.54 13.56
C VAL A 203 5.87 19.90 13.84
N GLN A 204 6.51 20.52 12.83
CA GLN A 204 7.15 21.82 12.97
C GLN A 204 6.15 22.90 13.37
N ASP A 205 5.01 22.95 12.69
CA ASP A 205 3.93 23.90 12.96
C ASP A 205 3.36 23.69 14.37
N LYS A 206 3.15 22.44 14.80
CA LYS A 206 2.63 22.14 16.14
C LYS A 206 3.61 22.43 17.26
N ILE A 207 4.91 22.27 17.03
CA ILE A 207 5.93 22.73 17.98
C ILE A 207 5.90 24.26 18.06
N ALA A 208 5.86 24.96 16.93
CA ALA A 208 5.81 26.42 16.91
C ALA A 208 4.55 26.98 17.58
N GLU A 209 3.39 26.35 17.38
CA GLU A 209 2.15 26.69 18.08
C GLU A 209 2.30 26.54 19.62
N LYS A 210 3.03 25.53 20.09
CA LYS A 210 3.20 25.23 21.51
C LYS A 210 4.27 26.09 22.19
N THR A 211 5.39 26.35 21.53
CA THR A 211 6.55 27.04 22.10
C THR A 211 6.58 28.53 21.77
N GLY A 212 5.86 28.97 20.73
CA GLY A 212 5.94 30.33 20.20
C GLY A 212 7.21 30.60 19.38
N GLU A 213 8.04 29.58 19.14
CA GLU A 213 9.29 29.68 18.39
C GLU A 213 9.24 28.79 17.14
N LEU A 214 9.76 29.28 16.01
CA LEU A 214 9.85 28.47 14.80
C LEU A 214 10.84 27.33 15.04
N ALA A 215 10.35 26.09 15.06
CA ALA A 215 11.21 24.91 15.15
C ALA A 215 12.20 24.87 13.98
N ALA A 216 13.41 24.35 14.22
CA ALA A 216 14.37 24.10 13.15
C ALA A 216 13.79 23.12 12.12
N GLN A 217 14.24 23.20 10.86
CA GLN A 217 13.89 22.20 9.86
C GLN A 217 14.41 20.82 10.28
N PHE A 218 13.59 19.80 10.10
CA PHE A 218 13.98 18.42 10.33
C PHE A 218 14.76 17.86 9.13
N ASP A 219 15.75 17.03 9.41
CA ASP A 219 16.51 16.30 8.40
C ASP A 219 15.66 15.19 7.76
N ASP A 220 14.77 14.56 8.55
CA ASP A 220 13.86 13.50 8.11
C ASP A 220 12.61 13.36 9.02
N GLU A 221 11.65 12.54 8.59
CA GLU A 221 10.42 12.27 9.33
C GLU A 221 10.62 11.54 10.67
N ILE A 222 11.71 10.78 10.84
CA ILE A 222 11.99 10.09 12.11
C ILE A 222 12.38 11.10 13.17
N GLN A 223 13.27 12.04 12.83
CA GLN A 223 13.66 13.14 13.72
C GLN A 223 12.44 13.99 14.08
N ALA A 224 11.57 14.28 13.12
CA ALA A 224 10.31 14.97 13.37
C ALA A 224 9.45 14.20 14.41
N PHE A 225 9.26 12.89 14.22
CA PHE A 225 8.47 12.10 15.17
C PHE A 225 9.10 11.98 16.56
N GLN A 226 10.42 11.90 16.67
CA GLN A 226 11.09 11.92 17.97
C GLN A 226 10.75 13.20 18.75
N GLN A 227 10.74 14.35 18.06
CA GLN A 227 10.34 15.63 18.66
C GLN A 227 8.84 15.72 18.95
N ALA A 228 8.00 15.15 18.09
CA ALA A 228 6.56 15.08 18.33
C ALA A 228 6.24 14.30 19.62
N VAL A 229 6.90 13.16 19.85
CA VAL A 229 6.74 12.38 21.07
C VAL A 229 7.25 13.17 22.29
N SER A 230 8.46 13.73 22.24
CA SER A 230 9.06 14.37 23.41
C SER A 230 8.47 15.74 23.77
N MET A 231 8.05 16.52 22.77
CA MET A 231 7.60 17.90 22.96
C MET A 231 6.09 18.05 22.90
N LEU A 232 5.38 17.22 22.12
CA LEU A 232 3.95 17.35 21.90
C LEU A 232 3.12 16.25 22.59
N ASP A 233 3.74 15.15 23.01
CA ASP A 233 3.05 13.92 23.45
C ASP A 233 2.15 13.35 22.33
N PHE A 234 2.59 13.50 21.07
CA PHE A 234 1.86 13.03 19.89
C PHE A 234 2.30 11.63 19.50
N SER A 235 1.33 10.75 19.23
CA SER A 235 1.57 9.46 18.60
C SER A 235 1.61 9.58 17.06
N ILE A 236 2.00 8.49 16.39
CA ILE A 236 1.94 8.40 14.92
C ILE A 236 0.54 8.71 14.39
N ASP A 237 -0.50 8.14 14.99
CA ASP A 237 -1.88 8.39 14.56
C ASP A 237 -2.28 9.86 14.74
N ASP A 238 -1.82 10.53 15.81
CA ASP A 238 -2.14 11.95 16.01
C ASP A 238 -1.60 12.84 14.89
N VAL A 239 -0.39 12.56 14.40
CA VAL A 239 0.20 13.31 13.28
C VAL A 239 -0.49 12.96 11.97
N PHE A 240 -0.72 11.67 11.69
CA PHE A 240 -1.32 11.24 10.43
C PHE A 240 -2.80 11.63 10.30
N ALA A 241 -3.54 11.71 11.41
CA ALA A 241 -4.92 12.20 11.42
C ALA A 241 -5.04 13.68 10.99
N LEU A 242 -3.93 14.45 11.05
CA LEU A 242 -3.87 15.84 10.59
C LEU A 242 -3.53 15.96 9.09
N ILE A 243 -3.10 14.88 8.45
CA ILE A 243 -2.73 14.90 7.03
C ILE A 243 -4.00 14.94 6.18
N GLN A 244 -4.10 15.99 5.35
CA GLN A 244 -5.23 16.18 4.46
C GLN A 244 -4.75 16.44 3.04
N PHE A 245 -5.15 15.56 2.12
CA PHE A 245 -5.02 15.79 0.69
C PHE A 245 -6.39 16.16 0.09
N PRO A 246 -6.47 17.17 -0.79
CA PRO A 246 -7.74 17.57 -1.39
C PRO A 246 -8.48 16.41 -2.06
N GLN A 247 -9.77 16.26 -1.74
CA GLN A 247 -10.68 15.25 -2.32
C GLN A 247 -10.32 13.78 -2.02
N LEU A 248 -9.37 13.56 -1.10
CA LEU A 248 -9.02 12.25 -0.56
C LEU A 248 -9.52 12.13 0.88
N PRO A 249 -9.87 10.92 1.35
CA PRO A 249 -10.30 10.71 2.73
C PRO A 249 -9.12 10.89 3.69
N VAL A 250 -9.45 11.27 4.93
CA VAL A 250 -8.50 11.16 6.05
C VAL A 250 -8.33 9.69 6.39
N ILE A 251 -7.08 9.22 6.40
CA ILE A 251 -6.74 7.85 6.80
C ILE A 251 -6.53 7.84 8.31
N LYS A 252 -7.15 6.88 9.00
CA LYS A 252 -7.01 6.68 10.44
C LYS A 252 -6.27 5.39 10.72
N PHE A 253 -5.56 5.35 11.84
CA PHE A 253 -4.90 4.15 12.33
C PHE A 253 -5.52 3.70 13.67
N PRO A 254 -5.41 2.40 13.98
CA PRO A 254 -5.68 1.93 15.33
C PRO A 254 -4.70 2.56 16.33
N LYS A 255 -5.16 2.75 17.56
CA LYS A 255 -4.31 3.20 18.68
C LYS A 255 -4.23 2.10 19.75
N PRO A 256 -3.04 1.54 20.04
CA PRO A 256 -1.76 1.71 19.32
C PRO A 256 -1.75 1.05 17.93
N LEU A 257 -0.84 1.50 17.03
CA LEU A 257 -0.73 0.95 15.67
C LEU A 257 -0.32 -0.53 15.68
N PHE A 258 0.59 -0.89 16.58
CA PHE A 258 1.00 -2.26 16.89
C PHE A 258 0.88 -2.49 18.41
N PRO A 259 -0.06 -3.32 18.89
CA PRO A 259 -0.32 -3.49 20.33
C PRO A 259 0.84 -4.06 21.16
N ASP A 260 1.60 -5.00 20.59
CA ASP A 260 2.64 -5.74 21.31
C ASP A 260 4.07 -5.41 20.84
N PHE A 261 4.22 -4.38 20.02
CA PHE A 261 5.49 -4.00 19.42
C PHE A 261 5.66 -2.48 19.41
N SER A 262 6.80 -2.00 19.88
CA SER A 262 7.16 -0.59 19.77
C SER A 262 8.56 -0.44 19.23
N CYS A 263 8.64 0.18 18.05
CA CYS A 263 9.89 0.62 17.42
C CYS A 263 9.52 1.71 16.43
N LEU A 264 9.81 2.96 16.80
CA LEU A 264 9.41 4.13 16.03
C LEU A 264 9.79 4.02 14.54
N SER A 265 11.00 3.54 14.23
CA SER A 265 11.44 3.39 12.83
C SER A 265 10.57 2.41 12.05
N PHE A 266 10.21 1.27 12.64
CA PHE A 266 9.33 0.32 11.98
C PHE A 266 7.89 0.83 11.92
N GLU A 267 7.35 1.30 13.03
CA GLU A 267 5.95 1.77 13.12
C GLU A 267 5.68 2.92 12.16
N LEU A 268 6.63 3.86 12.02
CA LEU A 268 6.50 4.97 11.07
C LEU A 268 6.52 4.49 9.62
N ARG A 269 7.43 3.57 9.28
CA ARG A 269 7.51 3.02 7.92
C ARG A 269 6.24 2.29 7.53
N GLU A 270 5.67 1.55 8.46
CA GLU A 270 4.39 0.86 8.29
C GLU A 270 3.22 1.85 8.16
N ALA A 271 3.16 2.88 9.00
CA ALA A 271 2.14 3.92 8.91
C ALA A 271 2.17 4.63 7.55
N ILE A 272 3.35 4.96 7.03
CA ILE A 272 3.52 5.53 5.68
C ILE A 272 2.94 4.60 4.61
N GLN A 273 3.24 3.30 4.67
CA GLN A 273 2.74 2.33 3.68
C GLN A 273 1.22 2.17 3.77
N ILE A 274 0.66 2.03 4.97
CA ILE A 274 -0.79 1.93 5.18
C ILE A 274 -1.50 3.20 4.68
N PHE A 275 -0.94 4.38 4.96
CA PHE A 275 -1.49 5.64 4.48
C PHE A 275 -1.53 5.71 2.95
N MET A 276 -0.39 5.45 2.30
CA MET A 276 -0.28 5.48 0.84
C MET A 276 -1.23 4.49 0.19
N GLN A 277 -1.36 3.30 0.77
CA GLN A 277 -2.30 2.29 0.31
C GLN A 277 -3.75 2.73 0.45
N GLY A 278 -4.15 3.31 1.58
CA GLY A 278 -5.49 3.83 1.81
C GLY A 278 -5.86 4.93 0.82
N VAL A 279 -4.92 5.83 0.52
CA VAL A 279 -5.10 6.89 -0.48
C VAL A 279 -5.25 6.31 -1.89
N MET A 280 -4.42 5.33 -2.27
CA MET A 280 -4.55 4.64 -3.57
C MET A 280 -5.91 3.93 -3.68
N ALA A 281 -6.36 3.24 -2.63
CA ALA A 281 -7.66 2.57 -2.60
C ALA A 281 -8.82 3.54 -2.82
N ALA A 282 -8.77 4.74 -2.22
CA ALA A 282 -9.78 5.77 -2.42
C ALA A 282 -9.83 6.29 -3.87
N VAL A 283 -8.69 6.38 -4.56
CA VAL A 283 -8.65 6.70 -5.99
C VAL A 283 -9.25 5.58 -6.83
N ILE A 284 -8.90 4.32 -6.53
CA ILE A 284 -9.46 3.14 -7.22
C ILE A 284 -10.98 3.10 -7.05
N GLU A 285 -11.51 3.41 -5.88
CA GLU A 285 -12.95 3.48 -5.64
C GLU A 285 -13.66 4.46 -6.59
N LYS A 286 -13.07 5.63 -6.85
CA LYS A 286 -13.61 6.59 -7.83
C LYS A 286 -13.59 6.02 -9.24
N ILE A 287 -12.53 5.30 -9.62
CA ILE A 287 -12.43 4.61 -10.91
C ILE A 287 -13.50 3.52 -11.03
N VAL A 288 -13.64 2.67 -10.02
CA VAL A 288 -14.66 1.60 -9.95
C VAL A 288 -16.07 2.19 -10.12
N SER A 289 -16.35 3.29 -9.42
CA SER A 289 -17.64 3.99 -9.50
C SER A 289 -17.91 4.54 -10.90
N PHE A 290 -16.88 5.10 -11.56
CA PHE A 290 -16.98 5.57 -12.93
C PHE A 290 -17.21 4.41 -13.91
N VAL A 291 -16.45 3.32 -13.80
CA VAL A 291 -16.60 2.14 -14.67
C VAL A 291 -17.99 1.53 -14.52
N LYS A 292 -18.51 1.40 -13.30
CA LYS A 292 -19.87 0.89 -13.04
C LYS A 292 -20.96 1.77 -13.65
N SER A 293 -20.78 3.08 -13.63
CA SER A 293 -21.82 4.02 -14.07
C SER A 293 -21.76 4.34 -15.56
N VAL A 294 -20.57 4.60 -16.10
CA VAL A 294 -20.36 5.08 -17.47
C VAL A 294 -19.98 3.96 -18.43
N LEU A 295 -19.20 2.98 -17.96
CA LEU A 295 -18.68 1.88 -18.78
C LEU A 295 -19.32 0.53 -18.43
N SER A 296 -20.55 0.53 -17.91
CA SER A 296 -21.30 -0.67 -17.55
C SER A 296 -21.43 -1.67 -18.70
N VAL A 297 -21.45 -1.18 -19.95
CA VAL A 297 -21.45 -1.97 -21.18
C VAL A 297 -20.27 -2.95 -21.29
N LEU A 298 -19.15 -2.70 -20.59
CA LEU A 298 -18.00 -3.59 -20.57
C LEU A 298 -18.24 -4.84 -19.70
N GLY A 299 -19.30 -4.88 -18.90
CA GLY A 299 -19.66 -6.05 -18.08
C GLY A 299 -18.61 -6.39 -17.02
N VAL A 300 -17.84 -5.41 -16.53
CA VAL A 300 -16.78 -5.64 -15.54
C VAL A 300 -17.36 -6.23 -14.25
N GLN A 301 -16.82 -7.36 -13.84
CA GLN A 301 -17.08 -7.96 -12.53
C GLN A 301 -15.91 -7.66 -11.59
N PHE A 302 -16.23 -7.14 -10.41
CA PHE A 302 -15.21 -6.78 -9.43
C PHE A 302 -14.97 -7.95 -8.48
N PRO A 303 -13.69 -8.29 -8.21
CA PRO A 303 -13.37 -9.42 -7.36
C PRO A 303 -13.69 -9.12 -5.89
N SER A 304 -13.97 -10.18 -5.14
CA SER A 304 -13.77 -10.22 -3.70
C SER A 304 -12.62 -11.17 -3.39
N ILE A 305 -11.93 -10.92 -2.27
CA ILE A 305 -10.94 -11.86 -1.74
C ILE A 305 -11.43 -12.26 -0.36
N CYS A 306 -11.61 -13.57 -0.17
CA CYS A 306 -12.12 -14.14 1.07
C CYS A 306 -11.02 -14.91 1.79
N ILE A 307 -10.97 -14.74 3.10
CA ILE A 307 -10.12 -15.46 4.02
C ILE A 307 -11.03 -16.34 4.88
N SER A 308 -10.68 -17.63 5.00
CA SER A 308 -11.30 -18.52 5.98
C SER A 308 -10.71 -18.24 7.36
N ILE A 309 -11.53 -18.35 8.41
CA ILE A 309 -11.15 -18.17 9.82
C ILE A 309 -11.65 -19.36 10.63
#